data_AF-N8PSE6-F1
#
_entry.id   AF-N8PSE6-F1
#
_cell.length_a   1.000
_cell.length_b   1.000
_cell.length_c   1.000
_cell.angle_alpha   90.00
_cell.angle_beta   90.00
_cell.angle_gamma   90.00
#
_symmetry.space_group_name_H-M   'P 1'
#
loop_
_entity.id
_entity.type
_entity.pdbx_description
1 polymer ?
#
loop_
_entity_poly.entity_id
_entity_poly.type
_entity_poly.pdbx_seq_one_letter_code
_entity_poly.pdbx_strand_id
1 'polypeptide(L)'
;GIIGGITGGGDGGPLGPITGIIGGITGGDLGNNPVTGVIKTGIDVLQGVESLKTEIINTGIDTVAGTIIGVFPQAEHPVGDLANLGTLTFETSHDTVNGTLEAISDLAGANFAGALDNATGVIGTLINNGSTAADIIQHVIGEDLLGGGIIDGITGGIGGDGGPLGAITGIIGGITGGGDGGPLGPITG
;
A
#
# COMPACT_ATOMS: atom_id res chain seq x y z
N GLY A 1 -31.71 7.69 63.11
CA GLY A 1 -31.86 7.30 61.69
C GLY A 1 -30.50 7.00 61.13
N ILE A 2 -30.37 5.93 60.33
CA ILE A 2 -29.12 5.45 59.71
C ILE A 2 -28.47 6.49 58.78
N ILE A 3 -29.22 7.54 58.42
CA ILE A 3 -28.83 8.61 57.49
C ILE A 3 -27.68 9.49 58.01
N GLY A 4 -27.40 9.53 59.31
CA GLY A 4 -26.32 10.37 59.87
C GLY A 4 -24.90 9.81 59.70
N GLY A 5 -24.73 8.54 59.29
CA GLY A 5 -23.42 7.90 59.17
C GLY A 5 -22.78 7.95 57.78
N ILE A 6 -23.47 8.49 56.77
CA ILE A 6 -23.07 8.39 55.35
C ILE A 6 -22.54 9.73 54.80
N THR A 7 -22.81 10.88 55.44
CA THR A 7 -22.61 12.20 54.80
C THR A 7 -21.58 13.13 55.46
N GLY A 8 -20.57 12.66 56.20
CA GLY A 8 -19.57 13.59 56.74
C GLY A 8 -18.29 12.93 57.23
N GLY A 9 -17.17 13.36 56.64
CA GLY A 9 -15.82 12.84 56.88
C GLY A 9 -15.35 12.87 58.32
N GLY A 10 -14.50 11.91 58.64
CA GLY A 10 -13.80 11.75 59.91
C GLY A 10 -13.44 10.29 60.11
N ASP A 11 -12.15 9.99 60.05
CA ASP A 11 -11.56 8.66 60.15
C ASP A 11 -12.18 7.82 61.29
N GLY A 12 -12.90 6.74 60.97
CA GLY A 12 -13.31 5.76 61.98
C GLY A 12 -14.62 4.98 61.77
N GLY A 13 -15.44 5.31 60.77
CA GLY A 13 -16.64 4.53 60.45
C GLY A 13 -16.37 3.32 59.53
N PRO A 14 -17.23 2.29 59.49
CA PRO A 14 -17.05 1.12 58.61
C PRO A 14 -17.01 1.46 57.11
N LEU A 15 -17.48 2.64 56.70
CA LEU A 15 -17.40 3.16 55.32
C LEU A 15 -16.24 4.14 55.07
N GLY A 16 -15.45 4.49 56.10
CA GLY A 16 -14.33 5.44 55.99
C GLY A 16 -13.29 5.08 54.92
N PRO A 17 -12.88 3.80 54.77
CA PRO A 17 -11.99 3.39 53.68
C PRO A 17 -12.61 3.60 52.29
N ILE A 18 -13.92 3.34 52.15
CA ILE A 18 -14.63 3.48 50.87
C ILE A 18 -14.80 4.96 50.51
N THR A 19 -15.13 5.83 51.47
CA THR A 19 -15.23 7.28 51.23
C THR A 19 -13.86 7.90 50.93
N GLY A 20 -12.78 7.40 51.51
CA GLY A 20 -11.41 7.78 51.15
C GLY A 20 -11.01 7.37 49.74
N ILE A 21 -11.33 6.13 49.33
CA ILE A 21 -11.11 5.64 47.97
C ILE A 21 -11.92 6.44 46.95
N ILE A 22 -13.23 6.63 47.19
CA ILE A 22 -14.10 7.41 46.30
C ILE A 22 -13.61 8.85 46.22
N GLY A 23 -13.32 9.49 47.36
CA GLY A 23 -12.77 10.85 47.39
C GLY A 23 -11.48 10.97 46.58
N GLY A 24 -10.54 10.02 46.72
CA GLY A 24 -9.31 9.99 45.94
C GLY A 24 -9.52 9.82 44.43
N ILE A 25 -10.61 9.16 44.00
CA ILE A 25 -10.92 8.90 42.59
C ILE A 25 -11.80 10.03 41.98
N THR A 26 -12.75 10.60 42.73
CA THR A 26 -13.77 11.52 42.20
C THR A 26 -13.52 13.01 42.49
N GLY A 27 -12.53 13.40 43.30
CA GLY A 27 -12.33 14.84 43.56
C GLY A 27 -11.33 15.28 44.63
N GLY A 28 -10.50 14.38 45.17
CA GLY A 28 -9.33 14.75 45.96
C GLY A 28 -8.28 15.47 45.10
N ASP A 29 -7.21 15.97 45.74
CA ASP A 29 -6.09 16.66 45.10
C ASP A 29 -5.76 16.09 43.70
N LEU A 30 -6.06 16.88 42.66
CA LEU A 30 -5.90 16.50 41.25
C LEU A 30 -4.45 16.11 40.94
N GLY A 31 -3.45 16.53 41.71
CA GLY A 31 -2.06 16.15 41.50
C GLY A 31 -1.77 14.66 41.74
N ASN A 32 -2.56 13.99 42.59
CA ASN A 32 -2.33 12.62 43.03
C ASN A 32 -3.47 11.65 42.66
N ASN A 33 -4.47 12.12 41.90
CA ASN A 33 -5.60 11.29 41.50
C ASN A 33 -5.17 10.35 40.35
N PRO A 34 -5.29 9.02 40.51
CA PRO A 34 -4.87 8.05 39.49
C PRO A 34 -5.59 8.24 38.14
N VAL A 35 -6.82 8.74 38.15
CA VAL A 35 -7.61 9.04 36.93
C VAL A 35 -7.02 10.23 36.19
N THR A 36 -6.60 11.27 36.90
CA THR A 36 -6.03 12.48 36.27
C THR A 36 -4.66 12.23 35.63
N GLY A 37 -3.85 11.31 36.20
CA GLY A 37 -2.59 10.90 35.60
C GLY A 37 -2.77 10.17 34.27
N VAL A 38 -3.79 9.28 34.19
CA VAL A 38 -4.18 8.61 32.94
C VAL A 38 -4.72 9.61 31.93
N ILE A 39 -5.58 10.55 32.36
CA ILE A 39 -6.12 11.60 31.48
C ILE A 39 -4.98 12.48 30.94
N LYS A 40 -4.04 12.91 31.78
CA LYS A 40 -2.89 13.71 31.36
C LYS A 40 -2.03 12.97 30.36
N THR A 41 -1.71 11.70 30.63
CA THR A 41 -0.98 10.83 29.69
C THR A 41 -1.74 10.70 28.36
N GLY A 42 -3.06 10.54 28.42
CA GLY A 42 -3.91 10.50 27.22
C GLY A 42 -3.91 11.82 26.43
N ILE A 43 -3.89 12.95 27.13
CA ILE A 43 -3.76 14.29 26.52
C ILE A 43 -2.38 14.46 25.89
N ASP A 44 -1.31 14.07 26.58
CA ASP A 44 0.06 14.15 26.06
C ASP A 44 0.21 13.30 24.78
N VAL A 45 -0.39 12.11 24.76
CA VAL A 45 -0.48 11.26 23.55
C VAL A 45 -1.30 11.95 22.45
N LEU A 46 -2.46 12.50 22.77
CA LEU A 46 -3.32 13.19 21.79
C LEU A 46 -2.61 14.41 21.17
N GLN A 47 -1.89 15.18 21.99
CA GLN A 47 -1.07 16.29 21.54
C GLN A 47 0.12 15.80 20.71
N GLY A 48 0.76 14.69 21.10
CA GLY A 48 1.78 14.03 20.29
C GLY A 48 1.25 13.65 18.91
N VAL A 49 0.06 13.05 18.83
CA VAL A 49 -0.61 12.71 17.57
C VAL A 49 -0.95 13.96 16.74
N GLU A 50 -1.39 15.04 17.38
CA GLU A 50 -1.70 16.30 16.70
C GLU A 50 -0.45 16.98 16.13
N SER A 51 0.68 16.92 16.86
CA SER A 51 1.98 17.38 16.39
C SER A 51 2.49 16.53 15.23
N LEU A 52 2.38 15.20 15.33
CA LEU A 52 2.78 14.25 14.29
C LEU A 52 1.97 14.45 13.00
N LYS A 53 0.66 14.66 13.12
CA LYS A 53 -0.20 15.00 11.96
C LYS A 53 0.36 16.20 11.21
N THR A 54 0.76 17.25 11.93
CA THR A 54 1.27 18.48 11.33
C THR A 54 2.64 18.26 10.69
N GLU A 55 3.50 17.49 11.36
CA GLU A 55 4.81 17.09 10.84
C GLU A 55 4.71 16.27 9.56
N ILE A 56 3.79 15.29 9.51
CA ILE A 56 3.55 14.48 8.30
C ILE A 56 3.08 15.36 7.15
N ILE A 57 2.15 16.29 7.39
CA ILE A 57 1.65 17.21 6.37
C ILE A 57 2.79 18.09 5.84
N ASN A 58 3.56 18.72 6.72
CA ASN A 58 4.65 19.60 6.33
C ASN A 58 5.77 18.83 5.61
N THR A 59 6.15 17.67 6.13
CA THR A 59 7.15 16.79 5.50
C THR A 59 6.67 16.29 4.14
N GLY A 60 5.39 15.93 4.01
CA GLY A 60 4.80 15.52 2.75
C GLY A 60 4.83 16.64 1.70
N ILE A 61 4.49 17.87 2.11
CA ILE A 61 4.56 19.06 1.25
C ILE A 61 6.01 19.33 0.82
N ASP A 62 6.95 19.36 1.76
CA ASP A 62 8.37 19.63 1.49
C ASP A 62 8.98 18.57 0.58
N THR A 63 8.62 17.29 0.80
CA THR A 63 9.05 16.18 -0.04
C THR A 63 8.49 16.31 -1.45
N VAL A 64 7.20 16.60 -1.62
CA VAL A 64 6.58 16.80 -2.94
C VAL A 64 7.16 18.02 -3.66
N ALA A 65 7.34 19.14 -2.96
CA ALA A 65 7.93 20.36 -3.51
C ALA A 65 9.38 20.13 -3.94
N GLY A 66 10.17 19.41 -3.14
CA GLY A 66 11.58 19.12 -3.40
C GLY A 66 11.81 18.07 -4.49
N THR A 67 10.91 17.09 -4.63
CA THR A 67 11.13 15.90 -5.48
C THR A 67 10.28 15.88 -6.76
N ILE A 68 9.13 16.58 -6.82
CA ILE A 68 8.20 16.49 -7.95
C ILE A 68 8.22 17.74 -8.83
N ILE A 69 8.38 18.95 -8.26
CA ILE A 69 8.26 20.21 -9.03
C ILE A 69 9.54 20.54 -9.83
N GLY A 70 10.72 20.06 -9.41
CA GLY A 70 12.02 20.44 -10.01
C GLY A 70 12.57 19.53 -11.11
N VAL A 71 12.01 18.34 -11.31
CA VAL A 71 12.66 17.25 -12.07
C VAL A 71 11.81 16.66 -13.19
N PHE A 72 10.58 17.13 -13.41
CA PHE A 72 9.75 16.64 -14.50
C PHE A 72 9.86 17.54 -15.75
N PRO A 73 10.69 17.17 -16.74
CA PRO A 73 10.49 17.67 -18.10
C PRO A 73 9.12 17.18 -18.62
N GLN A 74 8.55 17.93 -19.56
CA GLN A 74 7.30 17.59 -20.23
C GLN A 74 7.46 16.31 -21.06
N ALA A 75 7.44 15.15 -20.41
CA ALA A 75 7.21 13.86 -21.06
C ALA A 75 5.70 13.63 -21.10
N GLU A 76 5.19 13.14 -22.22
CA GLU A 76 3.75 13.24 -22.52
C GLU A 76 2.87 12.34 -21.63
N HIS A 77 3.40 11.33 -20.91
CA HIS A 77 2.58 10.45 -20.04
C HIS A 77 3.13 9.98 -18.66
N PRO A 78 4.42 10.10 -18.26
CA PRO A 78 4.92 9.44 -17.03
C PRO A 78 4.43 10.07 -15.72
N VAL A 79 4.02 11.35 -15.71
CA VAL A 79 3.40 11.96 -14.53
C VAL A 79 2.00 11.36 -14.28
N GLY A 80 1.25 11.10 -15.36
CA GLY A 80 -0.07 10.48 -15.28
C GLY A 80 0.02 9.03 -14.81
N ASP A 81 0.98 8.28 -15.34
CA ASP A 81 1.22 6.90 -14.91
C ASP A 81 1.72 6.81 -13.47
N LEU A 82 2.56 7.75 -13.03
CA LEU A 82 2.97 7.83 -11.63
C LEU A 82 1.78 8.17 -10.71
N ALA A 83 0.88 9.04 -11.14
CA ALA A 83 -0.36 9.32 -10.41
C ALA A 83 -1.29 8.09 -10.37
N ASN A 84 -1.39 7.33 -11.46
CA ASN A 84 -2.14 6.07 -11.52
C ASN A 84 -1.50 5.02 -10.60
N LEU A 85 -0.18 4.91 -10.56
CA LEU A 85 0.54 4.02 -9.65
C LEU A 85 0.32 4.43 -8.19
N GLY A 86 0.33 5.72 -7.89
CA GLY A 86 0.00 6.26 -6.58
C GLY A 86 -1.42 5.92 -6.15
N THR A 87 -2.38 6.06 -7.06
CA THR A 87 -3.79 5.71 -6.84
C THR A 87 -3.94 4.22 -6.57
N LEU A 88 -3.37 3.38 -7.44
CA LEU A 88 -3.37 1.93 -7.30
C LEU A 88 -2.72 1.49 -5.98
N THR A 89 -1.63 2.13 -5.56
CA THR A 89 -0.95 1.82 -4.29
C THR A 89 -1.86 2.14 -3.10
N PHE A 90 -2.57 3.27 -3.14
CA PHE A 90 -3.51 3.64 -2.09
C PHE A 90 -4.71 2.68 -2.01
N GLU A 91 -5.33 2.35 -3.16
CA GLU A 91 -6.41 1.36 -3.23
C GLU A 91 -5.95 -0.02 -2.75
N THR A 92 -4.77 -0.48 -3.19
CA THR A 92 -4.16 -1.74 -2.72
C THR A 92 -4.00 -1.75 -1.21
N SER A 93 -3.49 -0.65 -0.62
CA SER A 93 -3.31 -0.52 0.82
C SER A 93 -4.66 -0.55 1.54
N HIS A 94 -5.66 0.17 1.04
CA HIS A 94 -6.99 0.24 1.63
C HIS A 94 -7.67 -1.14 1.65
N ASP A 95 -7.67 -1.82 0.51
CA ASP A 95 -8.35 -3.11 0.35
C ASP A 95 -7.60 -4.24 1.08
N THR A 96 -6.27 -4.21 1.07
CA THR A 96 -5.44 -5.13 1.86
C THR A 96 -5.69 -4.95 3.36
N VAL A 97 -5.77 -3.72 3.85
CA VAL A 97 -6.04 -3.44 5.27
C VAL A 97 -7.45 -3.91 5.63
N ASN A 98 -8.47 -3.59 4.84
CA ASN A 98 -9.85 -4.01 5.12
C ASN A 98 -9.98 -5.54 5.09
N GLY A 99 -9.46 -6.21 4.06
CA GLY A 99 -9.49 -7.68 4.00
C GLY A 99 -8.68 -8.34 5.11
N THR A 100 -7.56 -7.73 5.54
CA THR A 100 -6.80 -8.24 6.69
C THR A 100 -7.56 -8.07 8.00
N LEU A 101 -8.23 -6.93 8.20
CA LEU A 101 -9.05 -6.70 9.39
C LEU A 101 -10.27 -7.61 9.43
N GLU A 102 -10.91 -7.87 8.29
CA GLU A 102 -11.97 -8.88 8.17
C GLU A 102 -11.45 -10.28 8.51
N ALA A 103 -10.27 -10.64 8.00
CA ALA A 103 -9.63 -11.92 8.33
C ALA A 103 -9.35 -12.06 9.84
N ILE A 104 -8.84 -11.01 10.48
CA ILE A 104 -8.60 -10.97 11.93
C ILE A 104 -9.92 -11.00 12.70
N SER A 105 -10.94 -10.26 12.24
CA SER A 105 -12.27 -10.22 12.85
C SER A 105 -12.91 -11.61 12.84
N ASP A 106 -12.86 -12.30 11.70
CA ASP A 106 -13.34 -13.67 11.57
C ASP A 106 -12.55 -14.64 12.45
N LEU A 107 -11.22 -14.51 12.51
CA LEU A 107 -10.38 -15.32 13.40
C LEU A 107 -10.72 -15.10 14.89
N ALA A 108 -10.93 -13.86 15.30
CA ALA A 108 -11.34 -13.51 16.66
C ALA A 108 -12.76 -14.01 16.98
N GLY A 109 -13.63 -14.09 15.97
CA GLY A 109 -14.95 -14.74 16.03
C GLY A 109 -14.91 -16.28 15.92
N ALA A 110 -13.72 -16.89 15.89
CA ALA A 110 -13.49 -18.32 15.66
C ALA A 110 -14.04 -18.86 14.31
N ASN A 111 -14.25 -17.99 13.32
CA ASN A 111 -14.62 -18.31 11.95
C ASN A 111 -13.37 -18.46 11.07
N PHE A 112 -12.70 -19.62 11.15
CA PHE A 112 -11.48 -19.88 10.37
C PHE A 112 -11.70 -19.93 8.85
N ALA A 113 -12.91 -20.30 8.40
CA ALA A 113 -13.24 -20.34 6.98
C ALA A 113 -13.32 -18.92 6.40
N GLY A 114 -14.06 -18.01 7.05
CA GLY A 114 -14.11 -16.61 6.65
C GLY A 114 -12.74 -15.92 6.75
N ALA A 115 -11.97 -16.22 7.80
CA ALA A 115 -10.61 -15.72 7.94
C ALA A 115 -9.70 -16.13 6.77
N LEU A 116 -9.83 -17.37 6.31
CA LEU A 116 -9.09 -17.87 5.15
C LEU A 116 -9.59 -17.23 3.85
N ASP A 117 -10.90 -17.10 3.66
CA ASP A 117 -11.48 -16.47 2.48
C ASP A 117 -10.99 -15.02 2.34
N ASN A 118 -11.06 -14.23 3.41
CA ASN A 118 -10.57 -12.85 3.43
C ASN A 118 -9.05 -12.76 3.20
N ALA A 119 -8.26 -13.67 3.79
CA ALA A 119 -6.82 -13.74 3.56
C ALA A 119 -6.48 -14.07 2.09
N THR A 120 -7.22 -14.99 1.47
CA THR A 120 -7.06 -15.27 0.03
C THR A 120 -7.52 -14.11 -0.84
N GLY A 121 -8.55 -13.36 -0.42
CA GLY A 121 -8.98 -12.13 -1.07
C GLY A 121 -7.91 -11.03 -1.04
N VAL A 122 -7.22 -10.87 0.10
CA VAL A 122 -6.05 -9.98 0.22
C VAL A 122 -4.93 -10.41 -0.73
N ILE A 123 -4.60 -11.70 -0.77
CA ILE A 123 -3.59 -12.23 -1.70
C ILE A 123 -4.00 -11.98 -3.15
N GLY A 124 -5.27 -12.19 -3.49
CA GLY A 124 -5.80 -11.89 -4.83
C GLY A 124 -5.66 -10.42 -5.20
N THR A 125 -5.97 -9.53 -4.26
CA THR A 125 -5.79 -8.07 -4.42
C THR A 125 -4.32 -7.72 -4.68
N LEU A 126 -3.40 -8.25 -3.89
CA LEU A 126 -1.96 -8.04 -4.05
C LEU A 126 -1.46 -8.55 -5.41
N ILE A 127 -1.92 -9.70 -5.88
CA ILE A 127 -1.53 -10.28 -7.17
C ILE A 127 -2.07 -9.42 -8.31
N ASN A 128 -3.37 -9.10 -8.29
CA ASN A 128 -4.00 -8.31 -9.34
C ASN A 128 -3.38 -6.92 -9.44
N ASN A 129 -3.24 -6.24 -8.31
CA ASN A 129 -2.68 -4.89 -8.29
C ASN A 129 -1.17 -4.90 -8.53
N GLY A 130 -0.45 -5.96 -8.13
CA GLY A 130 0.95 -6.16 -8.50
C GLY A 130 1.14 -6.30 -10.01
N SER A 131 0.24 -7.01 -10.69
CA SER A 131 0.22 -7.10 -12.16
C SER A 131 -0.05 -5.74 -12.80
N THR A 132 -1.08 -5.03 -12.36
CA THR A 132 -1.41 -3.69 -12.87
C THR A 132 -0.27 -2.70 -12.62
N ALA A 133 0.37 -2.76 -11.46
CA ALA A 133 1.52 -1.91 -11.14
C ALA A 133 2.71 -2.21 -12.05
N ALA A 134 2.96 -3.48 -12.37
CA ALA A 134 3.97 -3.87 -13.34
C ALA A 134 3.67 -3.25 -14.72
N ASP A 135 2.42 -3.34 -15.20
CA ASP A 135 2.02 -2.74 -16.49
C ASP A 135 2.23 -1.21 -16.49
N ILE A 136 1.88 -0.52 -15.40
CA ILE A 136 2.11 0.92 -15.26
C ILE A 136 3.61 1.26 -15.23
N ILE A 137 4.42 0.51 -14.48
CA ILE A 137 5.88 0.73 -14.43
C ILE A 137 6.49 0.51 -15.81
N GLN A 138 6.03 -0.51 -16.54
CA GLN A 138 6.45 -0.77 -17.91
C GLN A 138 6.06 0.37 -18.85
N HIS A 139 4.93 1.04 -18.62
CA HIS A 139 4.60 2.28 -19.34
C HIS A 139 5.61 3.40 -19.00
N VAL A 140 5.87 3.64 -17.71
CA VAL A 140 6.75 4.72 -17.23
C VAL A 140 8.20 4.59 -17.72
N ILE A 141 8.77 3.39 -17.68
CA ILE A 141 10.20 3.17 -18.03
C ILE A 141 10.37 2.58 -19.44
N GLY A 142 9.31 2.00 -20.00
CA GLY A 142 9.35 1.21 -21.22
C GLY A 142 8.85 1.93 -22.46
N GLU A 143 8.55 3.22 -22.42
CA GLU A 143 8.39 4.01 -23.65
C GLU A 143 9.74 4.32 -24.33
N ASP A 144 10.87 4.35 -23.59
CA ASP A 144 12.21 4.62 -24.15
C ASP A 144 13.20 3.44 -23.98
N LEU A 145 13.07 2.60 -22.94
CA LEU A 145 13.89 1.37 -22.80
C LEU A 145 13.26 0.14 -23.50
N LEU A 146 11.93 0.11 -23.61
CA LEU A 146 11.15 -0.97 -24.26
C LEU A 146 10.24 -0.44 -25.38
N GLY A 147 10.40 0.83 -25.77
CA GLY A 147 9.70 1.46 -26.87
C GLY A 147 10.18 0.87 -28.19
N GLY A 148 9.53 -0.21 -28.65
CA GLY A 148 9.64 -0.71 -30.02
C GLY A 148 10.96 -1.33 -30.47
N GLY A 149 11.96 -1.51 -29.61
CA GLY A 149 13.32 -1.90 -30.07
C GLY A 149 13.64 -3.39 -30.01
N ILE A 150 13.42 -4.03 -28.86
CA ILE A 150 13.97 -5.37 -28.59
C ILE A 150 12.87 -6.43 -28.50
N ILE A 151 11.93 -6.29 -27.56
CA ILE A 151 10.91 -7.34 -27.36
C ILE A 151 9.84 -7.29 -28.45
N ASP A 152 9.30 -6.10 -28.76
CA ASP A 152 8.34 -5.93 -29.86
C ASP A 152 8.97 -6.20 -31.24
N GLY A 153 10.26 -5.89 -31.42
CA GLY A 153 11.02 -6.31 -32.61
C GLY A 153 11.23 -7.83 -32.70
N ILE A 154 11.36 -8.52 -31.56
CA ILE A 154 11.51 -9.97 -31.48
C ILE A 154 10.16 -10.69 -31.62
N THR A 155 9.06 -10.21 -31.04
CA THR A 155 7.73 -10.86 -31.09
C THR A 155 6.86 -10.37 -32.24
N GLY A 156 6.92 -9.08 -32.60
CA GLY A 156 6.26 -8.52 -33.78
C GLY A 156 6.94 -8.89 -35.10
N GLY A 157 8.22 -9.31 -35.04
CA GLY A 157 8.97 -9.82 -36.20
C GLY A 157 8.70 -11.27 -36.57
N ILE A 158 7.92 -12.03 -35.79
CA ILE A 158 7.65 -13.46 -36.05
C ILE A 158 6.49 -13.64 -37.06
N GLY A 159 5.78 -12.56 -37.43
CA GLY A 159 4.56 -12.66 -38.24
C GLY A 159 4.41 -11.68 -39.41
N GLY A 160 5.34 -10.77 -39.67
CA GLY A 160 5.16 -9.77 -40.73
C GLY A 160 6.47 -9.21 -41.28
N ASP A 161 6.49 -9.02 -42.61
CA ASP A 161 7.62 -8.68 -43.49
C ASP A 161 8.36 -7.36 -43.20
N GLY A 162 8.18 -6.75 -42.03
CA GLY A 162 8.75 -5.44 -41.67
C GLY A 162 9.78 -5.45 -40.54
N GLY A 163 9.91 -6.55 -39.79
CA GLY A 163 10.83 -6.63 -38.64
C GLY A 163 12.21 -7.20 -38.99
N PRO A 164 13.25 -6.94 -38.17
CA PRO A 164 14.59 -7.48 -38.38
C PRO A 164 14.63 -9.03 -38.42
N LEU A 165 13.72 -9.71 -37.70
CA LEU A 165 13.57 -11.18 -37.79
C LEU A 165 12.76 -11.66 -39.01
N GLY A 166 11.83 -10.84 -39.52
CA GLY A 166 11.14 -11.10 -40.78
C GLY A 166 12.10 -11.06 -41.97
N ALA A 167 13.02 -10.09 -41.98
CA ALA A 167 14.11 -10.04 -42.95
C ALA A 167 15.03 -11.26 -42.86
N ILE A 168 15.38 -11.72 -41.64
CA ILE A 168 16.19 -12.94 -41.45
C ILE A 168 15.41 -14.18 -41.91
N THR A 169 14.11 -14.28 -41.63
CA THR A 169 13.25 -15.38 -42.10
C THR A 169 13.14 -15.40 -43.63
N GLY A 170 13.03 -14.23 -44.27
CA GLY A 170 13.07 -14.10 -45.73
C GLY A 170 14.43 -14.44 -46.33
N ILE A 171 15.54 -14.07 -45.67
CA ILE A 171 16.90 -14.45 -46.07
C ILE A 171 17.09 -15.96 -45.95
N ILE A 172 16.73 -16.55 -44.81
CA ILE A 172 16.82 -18.00 -44.59
C ILE A 172 15.90 -18.71 -45.59
N GLY A 173 14.65 -18.29 -45.74
CA GLY A 173 13.70 -18.84 -46.71
C GLY A 173 14.19 -18.71 -48.15
N GLY A 174 14.89 -17.65 -48.53
CA GLY A 174 15.52 -17.50 -49.85
C GLY A 174 16.78 -18.35 -50.03
N ILE A 175 17.50 -18.63 -48.95
CA ILE A 175 18.68 -19.49 -48.93
C ILE A 175 18.28 -20.98 -48.91
N THR A 176 17.21 -21.36 -48.19
CA THR A 176 16.75 -22.74 -47.95
C THR A 176 15.54 -23.13 -48.80
N GLY A 177 14.92 -22.18 -49.50
CA GLY A 177 13.66 -22.37 -50.22
C GLY A 177 13.82 -23.09 -51.54
N GLY A 178 13.76 -24.42 -51.49
CA GLY A 178 13.19 -25.27 -52.53
C GLY A 178 14.09 -25.53 -53.75
N GLY A 179 14.14 -26.79 -54.17
CA GLY A 179 14.96 -27.26 -55.29
C GLY A 179 14.87 -26.37 -56.54
N ASP A 180 16.03 -26.21 -57.19
CA ASP A 180 16.25 -25.58 -58.49
C ASP A 180 16.34 -24.05 -58.59
N GLY A 181 16.47 -23.29 -57.49
CA GLY A 181 16.58 -21.81 -57.62
C GLY A 181 17.39 -21.02 -56.58
N GLY A 182 17.65 -21.58 -55.40
CA GLY A 182 18.40 -20.89 -54.34
C GLY A 182 19.93 -20.94 -54.54
N PRO A 183 20.70 -19.97 -54.01
CA PRO A 183 22.17 -19.95 -54.12
C PRO A 183 22.87 -21.20 -53.57
N LEU A 184 22.23 -21.93 -52.64
CA LEU A 184 22.73 -23.18 -52.07
C LEU A 184 22.19 -24.45 -52.73
N GLY A 185 21.22 -24.34 -53.64
CA GLY A 185 20.64 -25.48 -54.37
C GLY A 185 21.68 -26.40 -55.02
N PRO A 186 22.75 -25.87 -55.67
CA PRO A 186 23.82 -26.69 -56.25
C PRO A 186 24.67 -27.49 -55.25
N ILE A 187 24.60 -27.16 -53.96
CA ILE A 187 25.44 -27.75 -52.90
C ILE A 187 24.62 -28.73 -52.04
N THR A 188 23.31 -28.50 -51.88
CA THR A 188 22.45 -29.34 -51.04
C THR A 188 21.96 -30.62 -51.71
N GLY A 189 21.97 -30.68 -53.05
CA GLY A 189 21.69 -31.90 -53.82
C GLY A 189 20.22 -32.26 -53.97
#